data_AF-A0A2G2WY46-F1
#
_entry.id   AF-A0A2G2WY46-F1
#
_cell.length_a   1.000
_cell.length_b   1.000
_cell.length_c   1.000
_cell.angle_alpha   90.00
_cell.angle_beta   90.00
_cell.angle_gamma   90.00
#
_symmetry.space_group_name_H-M   'P 1'
#
loop_
_entity.id
_entity.type
_entity.pdbx_description
1 polymer ?
#
loop_
_entity_poly.entity_id
_entity_poly.type
_entity_poly.pdbx_seq_one_letter_code
_entity_poly.pdbx_strand_id
1 'polypeptide(L)'
;MDSIKTLQIFSYFLRSHGLQTLSLLLNILVDVFGRNSQLSAPIEAADITDLIDFLHHVIHYEGQGGPVQASSKPRSEILALFGRAAENLRADVQHLFSHLNADSNSSVYAATHPKMVPNA
;
A
#
# COMPACT_ATOMS: atom_id res chain seq x y z
N MET A 1 2.96 -23.45 -2.68
CA MET A 1 2.02 -22.83 -1.72
C MET A 1 1.41 -21.65 -2.47
N ASP A 2 0.12 -21.67 -2.78
CA ASP A 2 -0.50 -20.67 -3.67
C ASP A 2 -0.40 -19.27 -3.05
N SER A 3 0.19 -18.28 -3.75
CA SER A 3 0.32 -16.90 -3.24
C SER A 3 -0.98 -16.33 -2.71
N ILE A 4 -2.11 -16.73 -3.31
CA ILE A 4 -3.47 -16.34 -2.90
C ILE A 4 -3.80 -16.77 -1.46
N LYS A 5 -3.42 -17.99 -1.05
CA LYS A 5 -3.69 -18.49 0.31
C LYS A 5 -2.81 -17.79 1.34
N THR A 6 -1.57 -17.49 0.97
CA THR A 6 -0.64 -16.72 1.82
C THR A 6 -1.15 -15.30 2.04
N LEU A 7 -1.63 -14.63 0.98
CA LEU A 7 -2.25 -13.30 1.05
C LEU A 7 -3.48 -13.27 1.96
N GLN A 8 -4.35 -14.28 1.87
CA GLN A 8 -5.55 -14.36 2.72
C GLN A 8 -5.22 -14.57 4.20
N ILE A 9 -4.22 -15.40 4.52
CA ILE A 9 -3.79 -15.64 5.91
C ILE A 9 -3.17 -14.36 6.51
N PHE A 10 -2.36 -13.64 5.74
CA PHE A 10 -1.76 -12.38 6.18
C PHE A 10 -2.78 -11.25 6.34
N SER A 11 -3.78 -11.15 5.45
CA SER A 11 -4.92 -10.23 5.60
C SER A 11 -5.68 -10.51 6.90
N TYR A 12 -5.98 -11.78 7.18
CA TYR A 12 -6.67 -12.17 8.43
C TYR A 12 -5.85 -11.82 9.69
N PHE A 13 -4.53 -11.95 9.62
CA PHE A 13 -3.62 -11.60 10.70
C PHE A 13 -3.57 -10.08 10.96
N LEU A 14 -3.52 -9.27 9.89
CA LEU A 14 -3.64 -7.81 9.99
C LEU A 14 -4.99 -7.39 10.61
N ARG A 15 -6.07 -8.09 10.32
CA ARG A 15 -7.37 -7.71 10.90
C ARG A 15 -7.42 -7.81 12.44
N SER A 16 -6.58 -8.63 13.06
CA SER A 16 -6.55 -8.82 14.51
C SER A 16 -5.50 -7.97 15.25
N HIS A 17 -4.38 -7.60 14.61
CA HIS A 17 -3.23 -6.90 15.24
C HIS A 17 -2.58 -5.82 14.32
N GLY A 18 -3.25 -5.44 13.22
CA GLY A 18 -2.58 -5.05 11.99
C GLY A 18 -1.92 -3.69 11.90
N LEU A 19 -2.33 -2.69 12.69
CA LEU A 19 -1.64 -1.38 12.62
C LEU A 19 -0.24 -1.45 13.21
N GLN A 20 -0.07 -2.21 14.28
CA GLN A 20 1.22 -2.35 14.94
C GLN A 20 2.16 -3.23 14.08
N THR A 21 1.63 -4.32 13.52
CA THR A 21 2.35 -5.15 12.56
C THR A 21 2.71 -4.39 11.28
N LEU A 22 1.80 -3.60 10.72
CA LEU A 22 2.07 -2.75 9.55
C LEU A 22 3.15 -1.71 9.86
N SER A 23 3.06 -1.05 11.01
CA SER A 23 4.08 -0.08 11.45
C SER A 23 5.46 -0.74 11.57
N LEU A 24 5.54 -1.94 12.15
CA LEU A 24 6.79 -2.71 12.23
C LEU A 24 7.33 -3.07 10.84
N LEU A 25 6.48 -3.56 9.93
CA LEU A 25 6.87 -3.87 8.56
C LEU A 25 7.42 -2.63 7.83
N LEU A 26 6.73 -1.49 7.94
CA LEU A 26 7.14 -0.24 7.33
C LEU A 26 8.46 0.27 7.90
N ASN A 27 8.70 0.12 9.21
CA ASN A 27 10.00 0.45 9.81
C ASN A 27 11.11 -0.45 9.27
N ILE A 28 10.88 -1.76 9.16
CA ILE A 28 11.85 -2.71 8.57
C ILE A 28 12.17 -2.31 7.12
N LEU A 29 11.17 -1.89 6.34
CA LEU A 29 11.40 -1.38 4.99
C LEU A 29 12.27 -0.13 4.96
N VAL A 30 12.04 0.81 5.88
CA VAL A 30 12.89 1.99 6.01
C VAL A 30 14.30 1.61 6.46
N ASP A 31 14.47 0.61 7.32
CA ASP A 31 15.80 0.17 7.74
C ASP A 31 16.57 -0.48 6.58
N VAL A 32 15.89 -1.29 5.76
CA VAL A 32 16.51 -2.01 4.63
C VAL A 32 16.71 -1.12 3.40
N PHE A 33 15.75 -0.24 3.09
CA PHE A 33 15.69 0.55 1.85
C PHE A 33 15.76 2.07 2.07
N GLY A 34 15.98 2.51 3.31
CA GLY A 34 16.01 3.91 3.68
C GLY A 34 17.24 4.65 3.20
N ARG A 35 17.19 5.98 3.31
CA ARG A 35 18.27 6.89 2.87
C ARG A 35 19.66 6.49 3.37
N ASN A 36 19.73 5.91 4.56
CA ASN A 36 20.98 5.49 5.22
C ASN A 36 21.46 4.07 4.84
N SER A 37 20.67 3.29 4.08
CA SER A 37 21.01 1.90 3.77
C SER A 37 22.14 1.78 2.75
N GLN A 38 23.14 0.95 2.99
CA GLN A 38 24.25 0.71 2.04
C GLN A 38 23.90 -0.43 1.07
N LEU A 39 22.83 -0.28 0.30
CA LEU A 39 22.51 -1.23 -0.76
C LEU A 39 23.56 -1.12 -1.87
N SER A 40 24.15 -2.27 -2.23
CA SER A 40 25.24 -2.35 -3.21
C SER A 40 24.78 -2.17 -4.66
N ALA A 41 23.48 -2.26 -4.92
CA ALA A 41 22.87 -2.16 -6.24
C ALA A 41 21.51 -1.45 -6.16
N PRO A 42 21.07 -0.79 -7.24
CA PRO A 42 19.69 -0.32 -7.37
C PRO A 42 18.70 -1.48 -7.19
N ILE A 43 17.59 -1.23 -6.52
CA ILE A 43 16.51 -2.21 -6.37
C ILE A 43 15.64 -2.20 -7.62
N GLU A 44 15.42 -3.35 -8.25
CA GLU A 44 14.46 -3.46 -9.34
C GLU A 44 13.04 -3.67 -8.82
N ALA A 45 12.05 -3.15 -9.54
CA ALA A 45 10.64 -3.33 -9.18
C ALA A 45 10.25 -4.81 -9.04
N ALA A 46 10.81 -5.67 -9.90
CA ALA A 46 10.56 -7.10 -9.92
C ALA A 46 10.95 -7.79 -8.60
N ASP A 47 12.00 -7.30 -7.92
CA ASP A 47 12.50 -7.89 -6.66
C ASP A 47 11.56 -7.64 -5.47
N ILE A 48 10.72 -6.61 -5.57
CA ILE A 48 9.84 -6.16 -4.48
C ILE A 48 8.36 -6.06 -4.90
N THR A 49 7.98 -6.64 -6.04
CA THR A 49 6.62 -6.54 -6.58
C THR A 49 5.60 -7.14 -5.61
N ASP A 50 5.87 -8.32 -5.05
CA ASP A 50 4.98 -8.97 -4.07
C ASP A 50 4.73 -8.10 -2.83
N LEU A 51 5.75 -7.34 -2.41
CA LEU A 51 5.65 -6.41 -1.29
C LEU A 51 4.80 -5.19 -1.65
N ILE A 52 5.02 -4.60 -2.84
CA ILE A 52 4.23 -3.46 -3.31
C ILE A 52 2.76 -3.85 -3.44
N ASP A 53 2.47 -5.02 -4.02
CA ASP A 53 1.12 -5.55 -4.17
C ASP A 53 0.45 -5.80 -2.80
N PHE A 54 1.20 -6.34 -1.84
CA PHE A 54 0.73 -6.51 -0.47
C PHE A 54 0.38 -5.16 0.18
N LEU A 55 1.25 -4.16 0.06
CA LEU A 55 1.02 -2.84 0.66
C LEU A 55 -0.15 -2.11 -0.02
N HIS A 56 -0.27 -2.25 -1.33
CA HIS A 56 -1.43 -1.75 -2.08
C HIS A 56 -2.73 -2.39 -1.56
N HIS A 57 -2.70 -3.71 -1.30
CA HIS A 57 -3.83 -4.42 -0.70
C HIS A 57 -4.18 -3.88 0.69
N VAL A 58 -3.20 -3.65 1.56
CA VAL A 58 -3.45 -3.10 2.90
C VAL A 58 -4.08 -1.71 2.83
N ILE A 59 -3.57 -0.82 1.98
CA ILE A 59 -4.10 0.56 1.84
C ILE A 59 -5.56 0.56 1.38
N HIS A 60 -5.90 -0.28 0.40
CA HIS A 60 -7.22 -0.25 -0.23
C HIS A 60 -8.27 -1.14 0.47
N TYR A 61 -7.85 -2.23 1.11
CA TYR A 61 -8.78 -3.27 1.56
C TYR A 61 -8.85 -3.42 3.10
N GLU A 62 -7.76 -3.24 3.83
CA GLU A 62 -7.74 -3.44 5.30
C GLU A 62 -8.25 -2.21 6.09
N GLY A 63 -8.34 -1.05 5.44
CA GLY A 63 -8.80 0.18 6.08
C GLY A 63 -10.28 0.23 6.48
N GLN A 64 -11.09 -0.74 6.12
CA GLN A 64 -12.55 -0.55 6.13
C GLN A 64 -13.28 -1.28 7.26
N GLY A 65 -12.61 -2.13 8.05
CA GLY A 65 -13.22 -2.88 9.16
C GLY A 65 -14.31 -3.90 8.76
N GLY A 66 -14.76 -3.87 7.51
CA GLY A 66 -15.80 -4.71 6.92
C GLY A 66 -15.58 -4.91 5.40
N PRO A 67 -16.56 -5.49 4.68
CA PRO A 67 -16.45 -5.75 3.25
C PRO A 67 -16.13 -4.47 2.47
N VAL A 68 -15.15 -4.53 1.57
CA VAL A 68 -14.74 -3.39 0.73
C VAL A 68 -15.87 -3.00 -0.21
N GLN A 69 -16.31 -1.75 -0.12
CA GLN A 69 -17.36 -1.18 -0.95
C GLN A 69 -16.76 -0.25 -2.01
N ALA A 70 -17.52 0.07 -3.05
CA ALA A 70 -17.08 0.98 -4.11
C ALA A 70 -16.67 2.37 -3.58
N SER A 71 -17.34 2.85 -2.54
CA SER A 71 -17.08 4.13 -1.86
C SER A 71 -16.04 4.03 -0.73
N SER A 72 -15.44 2.85 -0.52
CA SER A 72 -14.43 2.66 0.52
C SER A 72 -13.21 3.55 0.28
N LYS A 73 -12.64 4.05 1.38
CA LYS A 73 -11.48 4.94 1.38
C LYS A 73 -10.37 4.39 2.27
N PRO A 74 -9.09 4.59 1.96
CA PRO A 74 -8.03 4.23 2.89
C PRO A 74 -8.19 4.95 4.24
N ARG A 75 -7.82 4.29 5.36
CA ARG A 75 -7.82 4.98 6.68
C ARG A 75 -6.70 5.99 6.71
N SER A 76 -6.99 7.18 7.26
CA SER A 76 -6.00 8.25 7.43
C SER A 76 -4.77 7.81 8.21
N GLU A 77 -4.92 6.98 9.24
CA GLU A 77 -3.80 6.42 10.02
C GLU A 77 -2.89 5.51 9.20
N ILE A 78 -3.46 4.71 8.27
CA ILE A 78 -2.68 3.86 7.37
C ILE A 78 -1.91 4.76 6.39
N LEU A 79 -2.59 5.72 5.76
CA LEU A 79 -1.95 6.70 4.88
C LEU A 79 -0.83 7.47 5.58
N ALA A 80 -1.02 7.86 6.84
CA ALA A 80 0.01 8.55 7.62
C ALA A 80 1.26 7.67 7.87
N LEU A 81 1.06 6.39 8.20
CA LEU A 81 2.18 5.44 8.34
C LEU A 81 2.95 5.28 7.02
N PHE A 82 2.22 5.14 5.91
CA PHE A 82 2.82 5.03 4.59
C PHE A 82 3.56 6.29 4.15
N GLY A 83 2.96 7.47 4.33
CA GLY A 83 3.60 8.75 4.01
C GLY A 83 4.91 8.92 4.76
N ARG A 84 4.91 8.65 6.08
CA ARG A 84 6.12 8.68 6.90
C ARG A 84 7.18 7.69 6.41
N ALA A 85 6.79 6.46 6.07
CA ALA A 85 7.73 5.46 5.57
C ALA A 85 8.33 5.89 4.21
N ALA A 86 7.48 6.29 3.27
CA ALA A 86 7.87 6.72 1.93
C ALA A 86 8.86 7.89 1.96
N GLU A 87 8.64 8.88 2.83
CA GLU A 87 9.57 9.98 3.01
C GLU A 87 10.97 9.49 3.41
N ASN A 88 11.09 8.43 4.22
CA ASN A 88 12.38 7.94 4.70
C ASN A 88 13.09 6.94 3.76
N LEU A 89 12.42 6.51 2.68
CA LEU A 89 13.03 5.69 1.63
C LEU A 89 14.04 6.49 0.78
N ARG A 90 14.95 5.78 0.12
CA ARG A 90 15.80 6.37 -0.94
C ARG A 90 14.99 6.73 -2.17
N ALA A 91 15.47 7.70 -2.96
CA ALA A 91 14.75 8.19 -4.14
C ALA A 91 14.52 7.10 -5.21
N ASP A 92 15.49 6.21 -5.41
CA ASP A 92 15.39 5.06 -6.31
C ASP A 92 14.40 4.01 -5.81
N VAL A 93 14.06 3.99 -4.53
CA VAL A 93 13.02 3.11 -3.99
C VAL A 93 11.67 3.83 -3.96
N GLN A 94 11.63 5.13 -3.62
CA GLN A 94 10.40 5.93 -3.53
C GLN A 94 9.54 5.86 -4.81
N HIS A 95 10.15 5.86 -5.99
CA HIS A 95 9.40 5.79 -7.24
C HIS A 95 8.62 4.46 -7.40
N LEU A 96 9.15 3.37 -6.85
CA LEU A 96 8.50 2.05 -6.85
C LEU A 96 7.25 2.02 -5.97
N PHE A 97 7.22 2.85 -4.91
CA PHE A 97 6.09 2.98 -3.99
C PHE A 97 5.19 4.18 -4.32
N SER A 98 5.48 4.94 -5.39
CA SER A 98 4.74 6.17 -5.73
C SER A 98 3.25 5.93 -5.97
N HIS A 99 2.90 4.76 -6.53
CA HIS A 99 1.52 4.33 -6.76
C HIS A 99 0.74 3.99 -5.48
N LEU A 100 1.42 3.86 -4.35
CA LEU A 100 0.79 3.61 -3.04
C LEU A 100 0.34 4.90 -2.35
N ASN A 101 0.71 6.07 -2.88
CA ASN A 101 0.28 7.35 -2.35
C ASN A 101 -1.18 7.59 -2.76
N ALA A 102 -2.09 6.88 -2.10
CA ALA A 102 -3.51 7.00 -2.35
C ALA A 102 -3.97 8.38 -1.87
N ASP A 103 -4.48 9.19 -2.81
CA ASP A 103 -5.20 10.40 -2.45
C ASP A 103 -6.36 10.01 -1.52
N SER A 104 -6.49 10.67 -0.37
CA SER A 104 -7.63 10.55 0.55
C SER A 104 -9.00 10.80 -0.13
N ASN A 105 -9.01 11.44 -1.30
CA ASN A 105 -10.16 11.64 -2.16
C ASN A 105 -10.33 10.59 -3.27
N SER A 106 -9.35 9.72 -3.50
CA SER A 106 -9.48 8.61 -4.44
C SER A 106 -10.41 7.53 -3.87
N SER A 107 -11.36 7.08 -4.69
CA SER A 107 -12.25 5.95 -4.39
C SER A 107 -11.84 4.80 -5.28
N VAL A 108 -11.77 3.60 -4.69
CA VAL A 108 -11.21 2.36 -5.28
C VAL A 108 -11.94 1.95 -6.59
N TYR A 109 -13.17 2.43 -6.80
CA TYR A 109 -14.00 2.07 -7.96
C TYR A 109 -14.58 3.26 -8.72
N ALA A 110 -14.18 4.51 -8.43
CA ALA A 110 -14.79 5.69 -9.07
C ALA A 110 -14.51 5.80 -10.59
N ALA A 111 -13.60 4.99 -11.14
CA ALA A 111 -13.17 5.09 -12.54
C ALA A 111 -14.05 4.33 -13.55
N THR A 112 -15.08 3.58 -13.16
CA THR A 112 -15.90 2.80 -14.12
C THR A 112 -17.11 3.54 -14.72
N HIS A 113 -17.30 4.83 -14.41
CA HIS A 113 -18.28 5.64 -15.11
C HIS A 113 -17.61 6.77 -15.88
N PRO A 114 -17.28 6.59 -17.18
CA PRO A 114 -17.09 7.75 -18.03
C PRO A 114 -18.37 8.57 -17.92
N LYS A 115 -18.25 9.82 -17.45
CA LYS A 115 -19.35 10.77 -17.42
C LYS A 115 -19.83 10.91 -18.87
N MET A 116 -20.90 10.20 -19.23
CA MET A 116 -21.64 10.47 -20.45
C MET A 116 -22.12 11.90 -20.34
N VAL A 117 -21.48 12.79 -21.09
CA VAL A 117 -21.92 14.16 -21.28
C VAL A 117 -23.26 14.05 -22.03
N PRO A 118 -24.40 14.47 -21.45
CA PRO A 118 -25.64 14.59 -22.21
C PRO A 118 -25.42 15.74 -23.19
N ASN A 119 -25.32 15.42 -24.47
CA ASN A 119 -25.34 16.41 -25.53
C ASN A 119 -26.81 16.77 -25.79
N ALA A 120 -27.26 17.91 -25.26
CA ALA A 120 -28.44 18.66 -25.73
C ALA A 120 -28.47 20.03 -25.05
#